data_AF-A0A431I906-F1
#
_entry.id   AF-A0A431I906-F1
#
_cell.length_a   1.000
_cell.length_b   1.000
_cell.length_c   1.000
_cell.angle_alpha   90.00
_cell.angle_beta   90.00
_cell.angle_gamma   90.00
#
_symmetry.space_group_name_H-M   'P 1'
#
loop_
_entity.id
_entity.type
_entity.pdbx_description
1 polymer ?
#
loop_
_entity_poly.entity_id
_entity_poly.type
_entity_poly.pdbx_seq_one_letter_code
_entity_poly.pdbx_strand_id
1 'polypeptide(L)'
;MPYFPNHPQRISLNDEAHARPFESINSPARLSYLAYLNHSVSYDDDLAWISDLCQRYDVRQPRPGSNHFAADFGAFRCKWARHSEFTSLTFTRHGEFRDPFAIPALLHVPEDWLKQIPGEILAAAHAGLEVQRLLPGHIAEIGTEFFRGNDLIGAQ
;
A
#
# COMPACT_ATOMS: atom_id res chain seq x y z
N MET A 1 12.71 27.80 19.90
CA MET A 1 13.26 27.52 21.24
C MET A 1 14.74 27.19 21.09
N PRO A 2 15.67 28.12 21.40
CA PRO A 2 17.10 27.94 21.12
C PRO A 2 17.89 27.29 22.26
N TYR A 3 17.24 26.86 23.35
CA TYR A 3 17.93 26.47 24.59
C TYR A 3 18.29 24.98 24.72
N PHE A 4 17.85 24.11 23.80
CA PHE A 4 18.14 22.68 23.87
C PHE A 4 18.71 22.14 22.55
N PRO A 5 19.75 21.30 22.59
CA PRO A 5 20.25 20.63 21.39
C PRO A 5 19.19 19.67 20.86
N ASN A 6 18.98 19.68 19.54
CA ASN A 6 18.07 18.73 18.90
C ASN A 6 18.68 17.33 18.91
N HIS A 7 17.85 16.30 19.15
CA HIS A 7 18.25 14.92 18.88
C HIS A 7 18.63 14.75 17.39
N PRO A 8 19.67 13.97 17.04
CA PRO A 8 20.10 13.80 15.64
C PRO A 8 18.97 13.36 14.69
N GLN A 9 18.04 12.53 15.17
CA GLN A 9 16.91 12.04 14.38
C GLN A 9 15.69 12.97 14.39
N ARG A 10 15.69 14.09 15.15
CA ARG A 10 14.50 14.92 15.35
C ARG A 10 13.90 15.43 14.04
N ILE A 11 14.76 15.93 13.15
CA ILE A 11 14.31 16.47 11.86
C ILE A 11 13.80 15.33 10.99
N SER A 12 14.56 14.23 10.87
CA SER A 12 14.15 13.07 10.07
C SER A 12 12.82 12.47 10.50
N LEU A 13 12.58 12.28 11.81
CA LEU A 13 11.33 11.74 12.33
C LEU A 13 10.17 12.72 12.17
N ASN A 14 10.45 14.02 12.34
CA ASN A 14 9.47 15.05 12.07
C ASN A 14 9.06 15.05 10.59
N ASP A 15 10.03 15.00 9.70
CA ASP A 15 9.78 15.00 8.26
C ASP A 15 9.05 13.73 7.84
N GLU A 16 9.38 12.56 8.41
CA GLU A 16 8.63 11.32 8.20
C GLU A 16 7.16 11.46 8.59
N ALA A 17 6.87 12.04 9.77
CA ALA A 17 5.49 12.23 10.23
C ALA A 17 4.67 13.16 9.30
N HIS A 18 5.35 14.12 8.64
CA HIS A 18 4.73 15.12 7.75
C HIS A 18 4.83 14.77 6.25
N ALA A 19 5.65 13.79 5.86
CA ALA A 19 5.87 13.39 4.47
C ALA A 19 4.71 12.51 3.95
N ARG A 20 3.46 12.94 4.12
CA ARG A 20 2.28 12.25 3.60
C ARG A 20 1.85 12.81 2.24
N PRO A 21 2.48 12.46 1.10
CA PRO A 21 1.80 12.62 -0.16
C PRO A 21 0.65 11.60 -0.18
N PHE A 22 -0.55 12.11 0.10
CA PHE A 22 -1.77 11.37 -0.16
C PHE A 22 -1.84 11.10 -1.66
N GLU A 23 -1.97 9.83 -1.99
CA GLU A 23 -2.23 9.46 -3.37
C GLU A 23 -3.75 9.48 -3.57
N SER A 24 -4.22 10.30 -4.49
CA SER A 24 -5.63 10.29 -4.89
C SER A 24 -5.88 9.04 -5.73
N ILE A 25 -6.81 8.21 -5.29
CA ILE A 25 -7.21 6.98 -5.98
C ILE A 25 -8.62 7.20 -6.53
N ASN A 26 -8.74 7.24 -7.85
CA ASN A 26 -10.02 7.37 -8.52
C ASN A 26 -10.80 6.05 -8.48
N SER A 27 -12.09 6.12 -8.15
CA SER A 27 -13.02 5.00 -8.31
C SER A 27 -13.47 4.86 -9.78
N PRO A 28 -13.87 3.65 -10.21
CA PRO A 28 -13.79 2.39 -9.48
C PRO A 28 -12.35 1.83 -9.42
N ALA A 29 -11.98 1.25 -8.28
CA ALA A 29 -10.69 0.61 -8.09
C ALA A 29 -10.73 -0.51 -7.05
N ARG A 30 -9.83 -1.49 -7.21
CA ARG A 30 -9.52 -2.51 -6.19
C ARG A 30 -8.11 -2.30 -5.68
N LEU A 31 -7.91 -2.50 -4.39
CA LEU A 31 -6.62 -2.33 -3.74
C LEU A 31 -6.22 -3.60 -2.99
N SER A 32 -4.92 -3.79 -2.85
CA SER A 32 -4.33 -4.75 -1.92
C SER A 32 -3.21 -4.04 -1.17
N TYR A 33 -3.31 -4.11 0.16
CA TYR A 33 -2.36 -3.51 1.07
C TYR A 33 -1.59 -4.60 1.79
N LEU A 34 -0.28 -4.42 1.90
CA LEU A 34 0.63 -5.24 2.71
C LEU A 34 1.49 -4.33 3.57
N ALA A 35 1.80 -4.77 4.79
CA ALA A 35 2.84 -4.17 5.62
C ALA A 35 3.70 -5.27 6.23
N TYR A 36 5.02 -5.13 6.16
CA TYR A 36 5.98 -6.04 6.82
C TYR A 36 6.98 -5.29 7.68
N LEU A 37 7.49 -5.98 8.71
CA LEU A 37 8.45 -5.42 9.66
C LEU A 37 9.84 -5.26 9.03
N ASN A 38 10.51 -4.15 9.38
CA ASN A 38 11.88 -3.84 8.94
C ASN A 38 12.97 -4.36 9.89
N HIS A 39 12.61 -5.10 10.95
CA HIS A 39 13.53 -5.52 12.02
C HIS A 39 14.83 -6.19 11.49
N SER A 40 14.71 -7.01 10.46
CA SER A 40 15.83 -7.75 9.85
C SER A 40 16.07 -7.37 8.39
N VAL A 41 15.45 -6.27 7.93
CA VAL A 41 15.48 -5.85 6.52
C VAL A 41 16.29 -4.56 6.41
N SER A 42 17.46 -4.63 5.80
CA SER A 42 18.25 -3.44 5.54
C SER A 42 17.56 -2.53 4.51
N TYR A 43 17.91 -1.24 4.50
CA TYR A 43 17.42 -0.32 3.47
C TYR A 43 17.78 -0.81 2.06
N ASP A 44 19.01 -1.32 1.89
CA ASP A 44 19.51 -1.75 0.58
C ASP A 44 18.80 -3.01 0.09
N ASP A 45 18.48 -3.96 0.98
CA ASP A 45 17.70 -5.16 0.63
C ASP A 45 16.28 -4.79 0.18
N ASP A 46 15.63 -3.87 0.91
CA ASP A 46 14.28 -3.41 0.58
C ASP A 46 14.25 -2.64 -0.75
N LEU A 47 15.24 -1.75 -0.95
CA LEU A 47 15.41 -1.00 -2.19
C LEU A 47 15.71 -1.92 -3.37
N ALA A 48 16.56 -2.94 -3.19
CA ALA A 48 16.87 -3.92 -4.22
C ALA A 48 15.62 -4.72 -4.60
N TRP A 49 14.84 -5.17 -3.61
CA TRP A 49 13.61 -5.93 -3.83
C TRP A 49 12.56 -5.15 -4.64
N ILE A 50 12.28 -3.89 -4.30
CA ILE A 50 11.35 -3.07 -5.10
C ILE A 50 11.92 -2.69 -6.47
N SER A 51 13.24 -2.56 -6.58
CA SER A 51 13.92 -2.28 -7.85
C SER A 51 13.88 -3.46 -8.83
N ASP A 52 13.90 -4.69 -8.32
CA ASP A 52 13.69 -5.91 -9.13
C ASP A 52 12.31 -5.88 -9.81
N LEU A 53 11.25 -5.52 -9.07
CA LEU A 53 9.92 -5.36 -9.67
C LEU A 53 9.92 -4.28 -10.76
N CYS A 54 10.56 -3.15 -10.50
CA CYS A 54 10.66 -2.06 -11.48
C CYS A 54 11.37 -2.53 -12.76
N GLN A 55 12.44 -3.31 -12.64
CA GLN A 55 13.18 -3.84 -13.77
C GLN A 55 12.34 -4.79 -14.63
N ARG A 56 11.56 -5.68 -14.01
CA ARG A 56 10.70 -6.65 -14.72
C ARG A 56 9.65 -5.98 -15.62
N TYR A 57 9.24 -4.76 -15.30
CA TYR A 57 8.20 -4.01 -16.00
C TYR A 57 8.73 -2.77 -16.75
N ASP A 58 10.05 -2.61 -16.86
CA ASP A 58 10.69 -1.44 -17.47
C ASP A 58 10.23 -0.08 -16.86
N VAL A 59 10.01 -0.09 -15.55
CA VAL A 59 9.62 1.08 -14.76
C VAL A 59 10.86 1.71 -14.15
N ARG A 60 10.89 3.05 -14.08
CA ARG A 60 11.96 3.78 -13.42
C ARG A 60 12.04 3.41 -11.94
N GLN A 61 13.20 2.93 -11.50
CA GLN A 61 13.48 2.54 -10.11
C GLN A 61 13.44 3.73 -9.14
N PRO A 62 13.17 3.49 -7.84
CA PRO A 62 13.34 4.50 -6.79
C PRO A 62 14.78 4.99 -6.74
N ARG A 63 14.99 6.27 -6.40
CA ARG A 63 16.35 6.80 -6.21
C ARG A 63 16.91 6.31 -4.87
N PRO A 64 18.23 6.04 -4.77
CA PRO A 64 18.86 5.80 -3.48
C PRO A 64 18.55 6.93 -2.48
N GLY A 65 18.22 6.55 -1.25
CA GLY A 65 17.76 7.47 -0.19
C GLY A 65 16.26 7.82 -0.23
N SER A 66 15.49 7.28 -1.19
CA SER A 66 14.03 7.43 -1.20
C SER A 66 13.39 6.51 -0.17
N ASN A 67 12.44 7.04 0.62
CA ASN A 67 11.59 6.26 1.52
C ASN A 67 10.16 6.06 0.97
N HIS A 68 9.87 6.63 -0.20
CA HIS A 68 8.60 6.45 -0.87
C HIS A 68 8.81 6.32 -2.39
N PHE A 69 7.98 5.52 -3.01
CA PHE A 69 7.97 5.29 -4.45
C PHE A 69 6.55 4.97 -4.89
N ALA A 70 6.15 5.49 -6.05
CA ALA A 70 4.89 5.09 -6.68
C ALA A 70 5.07 5.09 -8.20
N ALA A 71 4.62 4.02 -8.84
CA ALA A 71 4.67 3.91 -10.29
C ALA A 71 3.54 3.03 -10.83
N ASP A 72 3.22 3.25 -12.10
CA ASP A 72 2.29 2.43 -12.85
C ASP A 72 3.06 1.32 -13.59
N PHE A 73 2.62 0.08 -13.40
CA PHE A 73 3.18 -1.15 -13.99
C PHE A 73 2.26 -1.69 -15.10
N GLY A 74 1.29 -0.91 -15.55
CA GLY A 74 0.31 -1.23 -16.58
C GLY A 74 -0.89 -2.00 -16.04
N ALA A 75 -0.67 -3.23 -15.56
CA ALA A 75 -1.76 -4.06 -15.02
C ALA A 75 -2.21 -3.64 -13.62
N PHE A 76 -1.32 -2.99 -12.89
CA PHE A 76 -1.53 -2.44 -11.55
C PHE A 76 -0.61 -1.25 -11.34
N ARG A 77 -0.99 -0.37 -10.42
CA ARG A 77 -0.13 0.66 -9.86
C ARG A 77 0.40 0.18 -8.51
N CYS A 78 1.66 0.46 -8.21
CA CYS A 78 2.27 0.10 -6.92
C CYS A 78 2.78 1.36 -6.23
N LYS A 79 2.43 1.51 -4.95
CA LYS A 79 3.04 2.45 -4.01
C LYS A 79 3.79 1.65 -2.96
N TRP A 80 5.06 2.01 -2.75
CA TRP A 80 5.94 1.47 -1.72
C TRP A 80 6.33 2.63 -0.79
N ALA A 81 6.21 2.43 0.51
CA ALA A 81 6.61 3.42 1.51
C ALA A 81 7.29 2.71 2.69
N ARG A 82 8.56 3.04 2.90
CA ARG A 82 9.39 2.52 3.98
C ARG A 82 9.38 3.49 5.15
N HIS A 83 8.95 3.00 6.30
CA HIS A 83 9.04 3.66 7.60
C HIS A 83 10.20 3.07 8.40
N SER A 84 10.46 3.66 9.57
CA SER A 84 11.54 3.15 10.43
C SER A 84 11.26 1.71 10.92
N GLU A 85 10.01 1.39 11.25
CA GLU A 85 9.61 0.10 11.85
C GLU A 85 9.08 -0.92 10.83
N PHE A 86 8.45 -0.46 9.76
CA PHE A 86 7.80 -1.32 8.76
C PHE A 86 7.84 -0.70 7.37
N THR A 87 7.70 -1.53 6.34
CA THR A 87 7.47 -1.08 4.97
C THR A 87 6.06 -1.46 4.55
N SER A 88 5.39 -0.54 3.85
CA SER A 88 4.04 -0.74 3.32
C SER A 88 4.03 -0.75 1.80
N LEU A 89 3.18 -1.60 1.24
CA LEU A 89 2.85 -1.63 -0.18
C LEU A 89 1.34 -1.51 -0.39
N THR A 90 0.97 -0.68 -1.37
CA THR A 90 -0.38 -0.59 -1.88
C THR A 90 -0.36 -0.87 -3.37
N PHE A 91 -1.01 -1.95 -3.77
CA PHE A 91 -1.29 -2.25 -5.17
C PHE A 91 -2.69 -1.79 -5.50
N THR A 92 -2.83 -1.02 -6.58
CA THR A 92 -4.11 -0.45 -7.03
C THR A 92 -4.38 -0.90 -8.45
N ARG A 93 -5.58 -1.40 -8.70
CA ARG A 93 -6.08 -1.70 -10.04
C ARG A 93 -7.35 -0.91 -10.28
N HIS A 94 -7.27 0.03 -11.21
CA HIS A 94 -8.43 0.80 -11.65
C HIS A 94 -9.34 -0.02 -12.56
N GLY A 95 -10.61 0.38 -12.60
CA GLY A 95 -11.62 -0.21 -13.46
C GLY A 95 -12.72 -0.91 -12.68
N GLU A 96 -13.80 -1.16 -13.40
CA GLU A 96 -15.03 -1.73 -12.86
C GLU A 96 -14.79 -3.14 -12.26
N PHE A 97 -15.63 -3.47 -11.29
CA PHE A 97 -15.71 -4.79 -10.69
C PHE A 97 -17.15 -5.04 -10.25
N ARG A 98 -17.48 -6.33 -10.11
CA ARG A 98 -18.77 -6.76 -9.53
C ARG A 98 -18.59 -7.19 -8.08
N ASP A 99 -17.59 -8.02 -7.84
CA ASP A 99 -17.14 -8.41 -6.50
C ASP A 99 -15.75 -7.79 -6.28
N PRO A 100 -15.59 -6.90 -5.29
CA PRO A 100 -14.31 -6.24 -5.01
C PRO A 100 -13.22 -7.22 -4.53
N PHE A 101 -13.59 -8.40 -4.01
CA PHE A 101 -12.69 -9.35 -3.36
C PHE A 101 -12.45 -10.63 -4.16
N ALA A 102 -13.24 -10.90 -5.21
CA ALA A 102 -13.04 -12.07 -6.06
C ALA A 102 -11.70 -12.07 -6.82
N ILE A 103 -11.25 -10.90 -7.28
CA ILE A 103 -9.97 -10.74 -7.99
C ILE A 103 -9.25 -9.52 -7.39
N PRO A 104 -8.52 -9.67 -6.27
CA PRO A 104 -7.82 -8.56 -5.64
C PRO A 104 -6.64 -8.07 -6.50
N ALA A 105 -6.25 -6.81 -6.32
CA ALA A 105 -5.13 -6.21 -7.06
C ALA A 105 -3.83 -7.02 -6.96
N LEU A 106 -3.59 -7.66 -5.82
CA LEU A 106 -2.41 -8.50 -5.57
C LEU A 106 -2.25 -9.65 -6.58
N LEU A 107 -3.34 -10.19 -7.15
CA LEU A 107 -3.26 -11.28 -8.14
C LEU A 107 -2.64 -10.86 -9.48
N HIS A 108 -2.50 -9.56 -9.72
CA HIS A 108 -1.84 -9.03 -10.91
C HIS A 108 -0.34 -8.81 -10.73
N VAL A 109 0.18 -8.99 -9.51
CA VAL A 109 1.58 -8.85 -9.15
C VAL A 109 2.27 -10.21 -9.27
N PRO A 110 3.53 -10.30 -9.74
CA PRO A 110 4.21 -11.59 -9.90
C PRO A 110 4.32 -12.34 -8.56
N GLU A 111 3.76 -13.55 -8.52
CA GLU A 111 3.70 -14.37 -7.31
C GLU A 111 5.10 -14.74 -6.78
N ASP A 112 6.03 -15.03 -7.70
CA ASP A 112 7.41 -15.38 -7.36
C ASP A 112 8.19 -14.21 -6.74
N TRP A 113 7.86 -12.97 -7.11
CA TRP A 113 8.41 -11.76 -6.50
C TRP A 113 7.79 -11.50 -5.12
N LEU A 114 6.47 -11.68 -4.98
CA LEU A 114 5.78 -11.56 -3.68
C LEU A 114 6.27 -12.59 -2.65
N LYS A 115 6.62 -13.80 -3.09
CA LYS A 115 7.22 -14.83 -2.20
C LYS A 115 8.59 -14.43 -1.65
N GLN A 116 9.22 -13.41 -2.22
CA GLN A 116 10.53 -12.89 -1.81
C GLN A 116 10.43 -11.63 -0.96
N ILE A 117 9.24 -11.30 -0.41
CA ILE A 117 9.09 -10.19 0.53
C ILE A 117 10.18 -10.30 1.63
N PRO A 118 10.99 -9.26 1.85
CA PRO A 118 12.17 -9.36 2.71
C PRO A 118 11.86 -9.58 4.20
N GLY A 119 10.67 -9.14 4.65
CA GLY A 119 10.28 -9.11 6.06
C GLY A 119 9.05 -9.93 6.39
N GLU A 120 8.71 -9.98 7.69
CA GLU A 120 7.51 -10.67 8.18
C GLU A 120 6.27 -9.80 8.03
N ILE A 121 5.21 -10.33 7.42
CA ILE A 121 3.94 -9.62 7.23
C ILE A 121 3.30 -9.31 8.59
N LEU A 122 3.09 -8.03 8.85
CA LEU A 122 2.37 -7.51 10.00
C LEU A 122 0.86 -7.36 9.71
N ALA A 123 0.52 -6.92 8.50
CA ALA A 123 -0.87 -6.68 8.11
C ALA A 123 -1.07 -6.89 6.61
N ALA A 124 -2.28 -7.35 6.24
CA ALA A 124 -2.72 -7.47 4.87
C ALA A 124 -4.21 -7.15 4.76
N ALA A 125 -4.61 -6.45 3.71
CA ALA A 125 -6.01 -6.12 3.47
C ALA A 125 -6.32 -5.96 1.98
N HIS A 126 -7.58 -6.18 1.62
CA HIS A 126 -8.14 -5.83 0.31
C HIS A 126 -9.21 -4.78 0.49
N ALA A 127 -9.34 -3.87 -0.48
CA ALA A 127 -10.36 -2.84 -0.47
C ALA A 127 -10.97 -2.67 -1.87
N GLY A 128 -12.28 -2.42 -1.92
CA GLY A 128 -12.97 -1.95 -3.11
C GLY A 128 -13.36 -0.48 -2.94
N LEU A 129 -13.03 0.34 -3.93
CA LEU A 129 -13.45 1.73 -4.03
C LEU A 129 -14.46 1.83 -5.16
N GLU A 130 -15.67 2.25 -4.85
CA GLU A 130 -16.77 2.33 -5.80
C GLU A 130 -17.50 3.66 -5.68
N VAL A 131 -18.19 4.07 -6.75
CA VAL A 131 -19.08 5.22 -6.72
C VAL A 131 -20.29 4.87 -5.85
N GLN A 132 -20.60 5.73 -4.86
CA GLN A 132 -21.66 5.50 -3.86
C GLN A 132 -22.99 5.02 -4.45
N ARG A 133 -23.40 5.56 -5.61
CA ARG A 133 -24.65 5.18 -6.29
C ARG A 133 -24.71 3.74 -6.80
N LEU A 134 -23.57 3.05 -6.89
CA LEU A 134 -23.45 1.66 -7.33
C LEU A 134 -23.34 0.69 -6.16
N LEU A 135 -23.17 1.19 -4.93
CA LEU A 135 -23.19 0.37 -3.74
C LEU A 135 -24.64 0.06 -3.31
N PRO A 136 -24.89 -1.06 -2.63
CA PRO A 136 -26.18 -1.36 -2.01
C PRO A 136 -26.68 -0.18 -1.16
N GLY A 137 -27.98 0.10 -1.22
CA GLY A 137 -28.59 1.26 -0.58
C GLY A 137 -28.58 1.18 0.95
N HIS A 138 -28.47 -0.02 1.51
CA HIS A 138 -28.43 -0.26 2.95
C HIS A 138 -27.12 -0.92 3.37
N ILE A 139 -26.49 -0.40 4.42
CA ILE A 139 -25.22 -0.90 4.95
C ILE A 139 -25.27 -2.38 5.36
N ALA A 140 -26.41 -2.87 5.82
CA ALA A 140 -26.60 -4.29 6.18
C ALA A 140 -26.46 -5.23 4.96
N GLU A 141 -26.85 -4.76 3.77
CA GLU A 141 -26.68 -5.50 2.52
C GLU A 141 -25.20 -5.63 2.17
N ILE A 142 -24.41 -4.56 2.36
CA ILE A 142 -22.94 -4.58 2.18
C ILE A 142 -22.30 -5.61 3.11
N GLY A 143 -22.69 -5.63 4.38
CA GLY A 143 -22.17 -6.59 5.36
C GLY A 143 -22.46 -8.04 4.96
N THR A 144 -23.68 -8.30 4.52
CA THR A 144 -24.13 -9.63 4.07
C THR A 144 -23.42 -10.06 2.79
N GLU A 145 -23.35 -9.19 1.78
CA GLU A 145 -22.82 -9.49 0.45
C GLU A 145 -21.30 -9.66 0.46
N PHE A 146 -20.57 -8.79 1.14
CA PHE A 146 -19.12 -8.71 1.02
C PHE A 146 -18.35 -9.13 2.28
N PHE A 147 -18.97 -9.08 3.45
CA PHE A 147 -18.30 -9.31 4.74
C PHE A 147 -18.87 -10.49 5.53
N ARG A 148 -19.53 -11.44 4.84
CA ARG A 148 -20.11 -12.66 5.43
C ARG A 148 -21.08 -12.39 6.59
N GLY A 149 -21.78 -11.26 6.53
CA GLY A 149 -22.75 -10.84 7.55
C GLY A 149 -22.14 -10.30 8.84
N ASN A 150 -20.83 -10.02 8.89
CA ASN A 150 -20.21 -9.39 10.05
C ASN A 150 -20.66 -7.93 10.21
N ASP A 151 -20.63 -7.44 11.45
CA ASP A 151 -20.90 -6.05 11.79
C ASP A 151 -19.93 -5.11 11.07
N LEU A 152 -20.48 -4.04 10.49
CA LEU A 152 -19.70 -2.99 9.86
C LEU A 152 -19.43 -1.87 10.87
N ILE A 153 -18.15 -1.66 11.16
CA ILE A 153 -17.69 -0.57 12.04
C ILE A 153 -17.23 0.58 11.15
N GLY A 154 -17.84 1.75 11.33
CA GLY A 154 -17.49 2.99 10.63
C GLY A 154 -16.78 4.00 11.53
N ALA A 155 -16.06 4.93 10.91
CA ALA A 155 -15.51 6.12 11.55
C ALA A 155 -15.95 7.37 10.76
N GLN A 156 -16.11 8.51 11.45
CA GLN A 156 -16.47 9.80 10.89
C GLN A 156 -15.26 10.73 10.83
#